data_AF-A0A9W6PP96-F1
#
_entry.id   AF-A0A9W6PP96-F1
#
_cell.length_a   1.000
_cell.length_b   1.000
_cell.length_c   1.000
_cell.angle_alpha   90.00
_cell.angle_beta   90.00
_cell.angle_gamma   90.00
#
_symmetry.space_group_name_H-M   'P 1'
#
loop_
_entity.id
_entity.type
_entity.pdbx_description
1 polymer ?
#
loop_
_entity_poly.entity_id
_entity_poly.type
_entity_poly.pdbx_seq_one_letter_code
_entity_poly.pdbx_strand_id
1 'polypeptide(L)'
;MSSPASPSASPTPGPTPNQAADPSATDPTETADGPPPGPSGQLPPQQQLSGWTLLLLGALLLAEAFLCMAVLISVWTPLTTLTAEHAPTGDPLPWTVLGLGPWHLTSNTAMLLAVLAASGLGSFVHAATSFATYAGNRQLLPSWLPWYLLRTAIGGALALLVYFLLRGGLFANGTDGTATNPYGFAGIAGLCGLFSKQATDKLREVFDTVLTTRDGAGDDERDDKIQPVAPTSPATATPTPATPAPTAPVAALPLPEPADPAQPVIPQQPSTAPDGT
;
A
#
# COMPACT_ATOMS: atom_id res chain seq x y z
N MET A 1 57.69 11.24 -48.25
CA MET A 1 57.62 11.74 -46.86
C MET A 1 56.32 11.19 -46.28
N SER A 2 56.17 9.88 -46.02
CA SER A 2 56.95 8.97 -45.15
C SER A 2 56.44 8.99 -43.71
N SER A 3 55.66 7.96 -43.33
CA SER A 3 55.43 7.56 -41.93
C SER A 3 56.70 6.93 -41.33
N PRO A 4 56.82 6.86 -40.00
CA PRO A 4 56.32 5.71 -39.22
C PRO A 4 55.45 6.15 -38.02
N ALA A 5 54.48 5.41 -37.47
CA ALA A 5 54.38 3.99 -37.08
C ALA A 5 55.08 3.62 -35.75
N SER A 6 54.27 3.67 -34.67
CA SER A 6 54.25 2.94 -33.36
C SER A 6 55.54 2.50 -32.63
N PRO A 7 55.46 2.27 -31.29
CA PRO A 7 55.18 0.89 -30.86
C PRO A 7 54.13 0.74 -29.74
N SER A 8 53.58 -0.47 -29.63
CA SER A 8 52.60 -0.91 -28.63
C SER A 8 53.21 -1.05 -27.23
N ALA A 9 52.39 -0.85 -26.18
CA ALA A 9 52.58 -1.50 -24.88
C ALA A 9 51.26 -1.65 -24.11
N SER A 10 50.89 -2.91 -23.84
CA SER A 10 49.94 -3.37 -22.83
C SER A 10 50.33 -4.83 -22.52
N PRO A 11 49.96 -5.44 -21.37
CA PRO A 11 49.31 -4.89 -20.17
C PRO A 11 50.11 -5.17 -18.87
N THR A 12 49.63 -4.67 -17.73
CA THR A 12 49.84 -5.34 -16.43
C THR A 12 48.60 -5.10 -15.54
N PRO A 13 47.86 -6.14 -15.12
CA PRO A 13 46.64 -5.97 -14.34
C PRO A 13 46.95 -5.73 -12.86
N GLY A 14 46.32 -4.70 -12.27
CA GLY A 14 46.27 -4.52 -10.82
C GLY A 14 45.34 -5.55 -10.16
N PRO A 15 45.48 -5.80 -8.85
CA PRO A 15 44.78 -6.88 -8.15
C PRO A 15 43.27 -6.68 -8.13
N THR A 16 42.54 -7.75 -8.40
CA THR A 16 41.07 -7.83 -8.44
C THR A 16 40.43 -7.56 -7.08
N PRO A 17 39.43 -6.67 -6.99
CA PRO A 17 38.51 -6.63 -5.86
C PRO A 17 37.62 -7.89 -5.87
N ASN A 18 37.83 -8.73 -4.87
CA ASN A 18 37.00 -9.82 -4.36
C ASN A 18 35.67 -10.10 -5.11
N GLN A 19 35.60 -11.24 -5.82
CA GLN A 19 34.33 -11.77 -6.33
C GLN A 19 33.43 -12.17 -5.15
N ALA A 20 32.41 -11.36 -4.86
CA ALA A 20 31.32 -11.79 -3.99
C ALA A 20 30.48 -12.85 -4.73
N ALA A 21 30.28 -13.98 -4.08
CA ALA A 21 29.76 -15.22 -4.64
C ALA A 21 28.51 -15.07 -5.54
N ASP A 22 28.60 -15.67 -6.72
CA ASP A 22 27.46 -16.04 -7.55
C ASP A 22 26.71 -17.22 -6.87
N PRO A 23 25.41 -17.10 -6.53
CA PRO A 23 24.65 -18.19 -5.93
C PRO A 23 24.22 -19.26 -6.95
N SER A 24 24.65 -19.17 -8.20
CA SER A 24 24.24 -20.06 -9.31
C SER A 24 25.10 -21.33 -9.44
N ALA A 25 25.44 -21.96 -8.31
CA ALA A 25 26.13 -23.26 -8.27
C ALA A 25 25.19 -24.35 -7.73
N THR A 26 24.41 -24.97 -8.62
CA THR A 26 23.57 -26.13 -8.28
C THR A 26 24.45 -27.35 -8.01
N ASP A 27 24.47 -27.79 -6.75
CA ASP A 27 25.08 -29.07 -6.34
C ASP A 27 24.19 -30.24 -6.81
N PRO A 28 24.67 -31.16 -7.67
CA PRO A 28 23.83 -32.16 -8.32
C PRO A 28 23.68 -33.43 -7.46
N THR A 29 23.42 -33.33 -6.16
CA THR A 29 23.13 -34.50 -5.31
C THR A 29 22.24 -34.18 -4.10
N GLU A 30 21.03 -33.66 -4.32
CA GLU A 30 19.97 -33.73 -3.29
C GLU A 30 18.75 -34.53 -3.79
N THR A 31 18.32 -35.45 -2.93
CA THR A 31 17.38 -36.53 -3.25
C THR A 31 15.97 -36.04 -3.56
N ALA A 32 15.32 -36.70 -4.50
CA ALA A 32 13.92 -36.45 -4.82
C ALA A 32 12.99 -36.89 -3.67
N ASP A 33 12.40 -35.94 -2.94
CA ASP A 33 11.11 -36.10 -2.25
C ASP A 33 10.46 -34.75 -1.85
N GLY A 34 10.67 -33.71 -2.67
CA GLY A 34 9.92 -32.45 -2.55
C GLY A 34 8.50 -32.59 -3.13
N PRO A 35 7.46 -32.02 -2.50
CA PRO A 35 6.15 -31.90 -3.14
C PRO A 35 6.28 -31.24 -4.51
N PRO A 36 5.55 -31.68 -5.55
CA PRO A 36 5.67 -31.10 -6.88
C PRO A 36 5.39 -29.58 -6.80
N PRO A 37 6.12 -28.75 -7.56
CA PRO A 37 5.90 -27.30 -7.55
C PRO A 37 4.44 -27.02 -7.90
N GLY A 38 3.71 -26.46 -6.94
CA GLY A 38 2.29 -26.15 -7.11
C GLY A 38 2.05 -25.23 -8.31
N PRO A 39 0.91 -25.35 -9.00
CA PRO A 39 0.67 -24.66 -10.26
C PRO A 39 0.85 -23.14 -10.10
N SER A 40 1.77 -22.60 -10.89
CA SER A 40 2.28 -21.24 -10.77
C SER A 40 1.18 -20.17 -10.92
N GLY A 41 0.75 -19.58 -9.80
CA GLY A 41 0.29 -18.19 -9.74
C GLY A 41 -0.96 -17.80 -10.52
N GLN A 42 -1.87 -18.71 -10.88
CA GLN A 42 -3.16 -18.36 -11.49
C GLN A 42 -4.32 -18.56 -10.51
N LEU A 43 -5.13 -17.52 -10.31
CA LEU A 43 -6.29 -17.56 -9.41
C LEU A 43 -7.37 -18.56 -9.88
N PRO A 44 -8.11 -19.21 -8.96
CA PRO A 44 -9.29 -20.01 -9.29
C PRO A 44 -10.33 -19.20 -10.10
N PRO A 45 -11.08 -19.81 -11.05
CA PRO A 45 -12.01 -19.08 -11.91
C PRO A 45 -13.05 -18.23 -11.15
N GLN A 46 -13.52 -18.72 -9.99
CA GLN A 46 -14.48 -18.04 -9.12
C GLN A 46 -13.92 -16.76 -8.43
N GLN A 47 -12.60 -16.56 -8.45
CA GLN A 47 -11.93 -15.41 -7.85
C GLN A 47 -11.34 -14.44 -8.88
N GLN A 48 -11.44 -14.76 -10.17
CA GLN A 48 -10.96 -13.90 -11.25
C GLN A 48 -11.93 -12.73 -11.47
N LEU A 49 -11.38 -11.52 -11.65
CA LEU A 49 -12.16 -10.37 -12.08
C LEU A 49 -12.71 -10.56 -13.49
N SER A 50 -13.95 -10.11 -13.72
CA SER A 50 -14.53 -10.05 -15.06
C SER A 50 -13.68 -9.16 -15.98
N GLY A 51 -13.53 -9.56 -17.24
CA GLY A 51 -12.79 -8.78 -18.25
C GLY A 51 -13.33 -7.35 -18.40
N TRP A 52 -14.65 -7.16 -18.26
CA TRP A 52 -15.25 -5.83 -18.23
C TRP A 52 -14.81 -5.00 -17.02
N THR A 53 -14.69 -5.61 -15.84
CA THR A 53 -14.20 -4.91 -14.64
C THR A 53 -12.72 -4.53 -14.77
N LEU A 54 -11.91 -5.39 -15.38
CA LEU A 54 -10.50 -5.07 -15.70
C LEU A 54 -10.39 -3.90 -16.67
N LEU A 55 -11.19 -3.89 -17.75
CA LEU A 55 -11.23 -2.80 -18.72
C LEU A 55 -11.72 -1.49 -18.10
N LEU A 56 -12.77 -1.53 -17.28
CA LEU A 56 -13.30 -0.35 -16.58
C LEU A 56 -12.30 0.22 -15.57
N LEU A 57 -11.58 -0.63 -14.81
CA LEU A 57 -10.55 -0.18 -13.88
C LEU A 57 -9.36 0.45 -14.63
N GLY A 58 -8.90 -0.17 -15.72
CA GLY A 58 -7.85 0.40 -16.57
C GLY A 58 -8.26 1.73 -17.21
N ALA A 59 -9.50 1.84 -17.68
CA ALA A 59 -10.06 3.08 -18.23
C ALA A 59 -10.20 4.17 -17.16
N LEU A 60 -10.58 3.81 -15.92
CA LEU A 60 -10.66 4.74 -14.80
C LEU A 60 -9.28 5.30 -14.42
N LEU A 61 -8.25 4.45 -14.34
CA LEU A 61 -6.87 4.88 -14.08
C LEU A 61 -6.33 5.79 -15.20
N LEU A 62 -6.62 5.48 -16.46
CA LEU A 62 -6.27 6.37 -17.59
C LEU A 62 -7.02 7.71 -17.50
N ALA A 63 -8.33 7.69 -17.20
CA ALA A 63 -9.12 8.90 -17.05
C ALA A 63 -8.60 9.78 -15.90
N GLU A 64 -8.17 9.19 -14.78
CA GLU A 64 -7.48 9.88 -13.69
C GLU A 64 -6.19 10.55 -14.15
N ALA A 65 -5.32 9.82 -14.88
CA ALA A 65 -4.07 10.37 -15.40
C ALA A 65 -4.29 11.55 -16.34
N PHE A 66 -5.23 11.41 -17.28
CA PHE A 66 -5.60 12.50 -18.20
C PHE A 66 -6.24 13.68 -17.48
N LEU A 67 -7.09 13.44 -16.47
CA LEU A 67 -7.68 14.50 -15.64
C LEU A 67 -6.60 15.27 -14.88
N CYS A 68 -5.71 14.57 -14.17
CA CYS A 68 -4.60 15.19 -13.44
C CYS A 68 -3.69 15.99 -14.37
N MET A 69 -3.32 15.44 -15.52
CA MET A 69 -2.49 16.14 -16.50
C MET A 69 -3.21 17.36 -17.11
N ALA A 70 -4.50 17.26 -17.44
CA ALA A 70 -5.28 18.38 -17.96
C ALA A 70 -5.49 19.50 -16.92
N VAL A 71 -5.76 19.16 -15.66
CA VAL A 71 -5.81 20.14 -14.55
C VAL A 71 -4.45 20.80 -14.38
N LEU A 72 -3.35 20.03 -14.34
CA LEU A 72 -2.01 20.57 -14.16
C LEU A 72 -1.63 21.53 -15.30
N ILE A 73 -1.88 21.16 -16.57
CA ILE A 73 -1.61 22.03 -17.73
C ILE A 73 -2.49 23.28 -17.71
N SER A 74 -3.80 23.15 -17.45
CA SER A 74 -4.73 24.28 -17.45
C SER A 74 -4.54 25.25 -16.28
N VAL A 75 -4.00 24.78 -15.14
CA VAL A 75 -3.70 25.62 -13.98
C VAL A 75 -2.29 26.23 -14.03
N TRP A 76 -1.36 25.68 -14.82
CA TRP A 76 0.06 26.07 -14.77
C TRP A 76 0.32 27.54 -15.12
N THR A 77 -0.30 28.04 -16.19
CA THR A 77 -0.14 29.43 -16.61
C THR A 77 -0.78 30.40 -15.60
N PRO A 78 -2.06 30.23 -15.18
CA PRO A 78 -2.61 31.01 -14.07
C PRO A 78 -1.80 30.93 -12.77
N LEU A 79 -1.25 29.76 -12.43
CA LEU A 79 -0.45 29.60 -11.22
C LEU A 79 0.84 30.43 -11.29
N THR A 80 1.61 30.28 -12.36
CA THR A 80 2.90 30.98 -12.50
C THR A 80 2.74 32.49 -12.65
N THR A 81 1.64 33.00 -13.23
CA THR A 81 1.34 34.45 -13.23
C THR A 81 0.91 34.96 -11.85
N LEU A 82 0.09 34.20 -11.11
CA LEU A 82 -0.37 34.55 -9.75
C LEU A 82 0.66 34.33 -8.64
N THR A 83 1.81 33.70 -8.93
CA THR A 83 2.93 33.51 -7.98
C THR A 83 4.20 34.26 -8.37
N ALA A 84 4.19 35.03 -9.46
CA ALA A 84 5.33 35.85 -9.86
C ALA A 84 5.61 36.95 -8.82
N GLU A 85 6.89 37.28 -8.59
CA GLU A 85 7.32 38.29 -7.60
C GLU A 85 6.70 39.68 -7.83
N HIS A 86 6.36 39.99 -9.08
CA HIS A 86 5.77 41.25 -9.52
C HIS A 86 4.30 41.09 -9.96
N ALA A 87 3.60 40.06 -9.48
CA ALA A 87 2.19 39.82 -9.81
C ALA A 87 1.29 40.97 -9.31
N PRO A 88 0.29 41.41 -10.10
CA PRO A 88 -0.71 42.37 -9.64
C PRO A 88 -1.43 41.85 -8.40
N THR A 89 -1.34 42.59 -7.29
CA THR A 89 -1.95 42.21 -6.02
C THR A 89 -3.45 42.48 -6.04
N GLY A 90 -4.24 41.41 -6.18
CA GLY A 90 -5.67 41.42 -5.79
C GLY A 90 -6.65 40.92 -6.85
N ASP A 91 -6.31 40.95 -8.13
CA ASP A 91 -7.27 40.60 -9.20
C ASP A 91 -7.34 39.07 -9.43
N PRO A 92 -8.51 38.42 -9.20
CA PRO A 92 -8.67 37.01 -9.50
C PRO A 92 -8.67 36.76 -11.01
N LEU A 93 -7.83 35.83 -11.47
CA LEU A 93 -7.77 35.50 -12.89
C LEU A 93 -9.03 34.68 -13.28
N PRO A 94 -9.75 35.02 -14.36
CA PRO A 94 -10.79 34.15 -14.89
C PRO A 94 -10.17 32.86 -15.43
N TRP A 95 -10.64 31.72 -14.92
CA TRP A 95 -10.15 30.39 -15.27
C TRP A 95 -11.29 29.50 -15.77
N THR A 96 -11.01 28.68 -16.78
CA THR A 96 -11.94 27.69 -17.32
C THR A 96 -11.26 26.33 -17.39
N VAL A 97 -11.88 25.31 -16.78
CA VAL A 97 -11.38 23.92 -16.80
C VAL A 97 -12.12 23.18 -17.88
N LEU A 98 -11.44 22.82 -18.98
CA LEU A 98 -12.05 22.01 -20.05
C LEU A 98 -13.36 22.64 -20.61
N GLY A 99 -13.47 23.97 -20.57
CA GLY A 99 -14.68 24.71 -20.95
C GLY A 99 -15.71 24.96 -19.83
N LEU A 100 -15.47 24.49 -18.61
CA LEU A 100 -16.31 24.76 -17.43
C LEU A 100 -15.82 26.02 -16.69
N GLY A 101 -16.71 26.99 -16.47
CA GLY A 101 -16.39 28.28 -15.84
C GLY A 101 -16.79 29.46 -16.74
N PRO A 102 -16.74 30.71 -16.24
CA PRO A 102 -15.58 31.25 -15.56
C PRO A 102 -15.57 31.06 -14.04
N TRP A 103 -14.45 30.56 -13.53
CA TRP A 103 -14.12 30.53 -12.10
C TRP A 103 -13.11 31.63 -11.79
N HIS A 104 -13.14 32.14 -10.56
CA HIS A 104 -12.20 33.15 -10.08
C HIS A 104 -11.03 32.46 -9.38
N LEU A 105 -9.84 32.47 -9.98
CA LEU A 105 -8.67 31.79 -9.43
C LEU A 105 -7.81 32.73 -8.59
N THR A 106 -7.58 32.34 -7.33
CA THR A 106 -6.58 32.97 -6.46
C THR A 106 -5.28 32.19 -6.51
N SER A 107 -4.16 32.84 -6.17
CA SER A 107 -2.83 32.21 -6.08
C SER A 107 -2.84 30.95 -5.19
N ASN A 108 -3.52 31.01 -4.04
CA ASN A 108 -3.66 29.87 -3.14
C ASN A 108 -4.50 28.74 -3.74
N THR A 109 -5.63 29.05 -4.39
CA THR A 109 -6.49 28.05 -5.06
C THR A 109 -5.75 27.36 -6.20
N ALA A 110 -5.04 28.12 -7.04
CA ALA A 110 -4.23 27.60 -8.13
C ALA A 110 -3.13 26.64 -7.63
N MET A 111 -2.48 27.00 -6.52
CA MET A 111 -1.44 26.17 -5.91
C MET A 111 -2.01 24.86 -5.34
N LEU A 112 -3.14 24.92 -4.63
CA LEU A 112 -3.83 23.72 -4.10
C LEU A 112 -4.24 22.77 -5.23
N LEU A 113 -4.76 23.30 -6.35
CA LEU A 113 -5.11 22.52 -7.53
C LEU A 113 -3.89 21.87 -8.17
N ALA A 114 -2.77 22.58 -8.31
CA ALA A 114 -1.53 22.00 -8.85
C ALA A 114 -0.92 20.93 -7.93
N VAL A 115 -0.94 21.14 -6.60
CA VAL A 115 -0.53 20.15 -5.59
C VAL A 115 -1.38 18.88 -5.69
N LEU A 116 -2.71 19.01 -5.74
CA LEU A 116 -3.62 17.88 -5.88
C LEU A 116 -3.43 17.15 -7.22
N ALA A 117 -3.30 17.88 -8.32
CA ALA A 117 -3.10 17.29 -9.66
C ALA A 117 -1.75 16.56 -9.78
N ALA A 118 -0.66 17.17 -9.28
CA ALA A 118 0.66 16.54 -9.27
C ALA A 118 0.68 15.28 -8.38
N SER A 119 0.07 15.35 -7.18
CA SER A 119 -0.06 14.18 -6.30
C SER A 119 -0.95 13.09 -6.87
N GLY A 120 -2.04 13.45 -7.56
CA GLY A 120 -2.88 12.49 -8.27
C GLY A 120 -2.09 11.75 -9.36
N LEU A 121 -1.31 12.49 -10.16
CA LEU A 121 -0.45 11.91 -11.18
C LEU A 121 0.62 10.95 -10.60
N GLY A 122 1.24 11.32 -9.47
CA GLY A 122 2.17 10.44 -8.75
C GLY A 122 1.49 9.18 -8.19
N SER A 123 0.28 9.34 -7.64
CA SER A 123 -0.56 8.23 -7.16
C SER A 123 -0.94 7.27 -8.29
N PHE A 124 -1.36 7.81 -9.43
CA PHE A 124 -1.66 7.06 -10.65
C PHE A 124 -0.47 6.21 -11.09
N VAL A 125 0.77 6.71 -11.08
CA VAL A 125 1.94 5.90 -11.47
C VAL A 125 2.07 4.65 -10.59
N HIS A 126 1.93 4.79 -9.27
CA HIS A 126 1.96 3.65 -8.35
C HIS A 126 0.80 2.66 -8.61
N ALA A 127 -0.41 3.18 -8.85
CA ALA A 127 -1.59 2.39 -9.18
C ALA A 127 -1.41 1.65 -10.53
N ALA A 128 -0.93 2.33 -11.56
CA ALA A 128 -0.74 1.78 -12.90
C ALA A 128 0.33 0.68 -12.94
N THR A 129 1.46 0.86 -12.24
CA THR A 129 2.47 -0.21 -12.09
C THR A 129 1.86 -1.44 -11.40
N SER A 130 1.14 -1.23 -10.30
CA SER A 130 0.46 -2.32 -9.57
C SER A 130 -0.57 -3.03 -10.46
N PHE A 131 -1.40 -2.27 -11.18
CA PHE A 131 -2.42 -2.80 -12.08
C PHE A 131 -1.78 -3.63 -13.19
N ALA A 132 -0.75 -3.13 -13.87
CA ALA A 132 -0.05 -3.84 -14.93
C ALA A 132 0.53 -5.18 -14.44
N THR A 133 1.15 -5.19 -13.26
CA THR A 133 1.69 -6.41 -12.64
C THR A 133 0.59 -7.41 -12.28
N TYR A 134 -0.42 -7.02 -11.50
CA TYR A 134 -1.44 -7.97 -11.00
C TYR A 134 -2.46 -8.38 -12.08
N ALA A 135 -2.86 -7.48 -12.98
CA ALA A 135 -3.76 -7.81 -14.09
C ALA A 135 -3.04 -8.67 -15.14
N GLY A 136 -1.80 -8.35 -15.50
CA GLY A 136 -0.99 -9.14 -16.42
C GLY A 136 -0.76 -10.58 -15.93
N ASN A 137 -0.46 -10.73 -14.64
CA ASN A 137 -0.24 -12.04 -14.01
C ASN A 137 -1.54 -12.77 -13.62
N ARG A 138 -2.73 -12.24 -13.92
CA ARG A 138 -4.05 -12.80 -13.53
C ARG A 138 -4.20 -13.05 -12.01
N GLN A 139 -3.59 -12.17 -11.22
CA GLN A 139 -3.59 -12.19 -9.74
C GLN A 139 -4.36 -11.02 -9.12
N LEU A 140 -4.97 -10.16 -9.93
CA LEU A 140 -5.81 -9.05 -9.44
C LEU A 140 -7.14 -9.58 -8.89
N LEU A 141 -7.28 -9.56 -7.56
CA LEU A 141 -8.48 -9.98 -6.84
C LEU A 141 -9.51 -8.82 -6.72
N PRO A 142 -10.83 -9.10 -6.69
CA PRO A 142 -11.86 -8.08 -6.51
C PRO A 142 -11.73 -7.24 -5.24
N SER A 143 -11.16 -7.82 -4.17
CA SER A 143 -10.90 -7.15 -2.89
C SER A 143 -9.93 -5.97 -2.99
N TRP A 144 -9.16 -5.84 -4.09
CA TRP A 144 -8.24 -4.72 -4.30
C TRP A 144 -8.90 -3.50 -4.94
N LEU A 145 -10.10 -3.60 -5.53
CA LEU A 145 -10.76 -2.43 -6.16
C LEU A 145 -10.86 -1.21 -5.22
N PRO A 146 -11.26 -1.35 -3.94
CA PRO A 146 -11.25 -0.24 -2.99
C PRO A 146 -9.86 0.35 -2.75
N TRP A 147 -8.80 -0.46 -2.80
CA TRP A 147 -7.42 0.02 -2.65
C TRP A 147 -7.03 0.97 -3.80
N TYR A 148 -7.40 0.66 -5.05
CA TYR A 148 -7.15 1.55 -6.19
C TYR A 148 -7.88 2.89 -6.03
N LEU A 149 -9.12 2.89 -5.56
CA LEU A 149 -9.90 4.12 -5.34
C LEU A 149 -9.34 4.95 -4.17
N LEU A 150 -8.95 4.31 -3.07
CA LEU A 150 -8.38 4.99 -1.90
C LEU A 150 -6.94 5.49 -2.17
N ARG A 151 -6.20 4.86 -3.08
CA ARG A 151 -4.80 5.21 -3.41
C ARG A 151 -4.64 6.70 -3.71
N THR A 152 -5.51 7.23 -4.55
CA THR A 152 -5.52 8.64 -4.99
C THR A 152 -5.98 9.59 -3.90
N ALA A 153 -7.00 9.21 -3.12
CA ALA A 153 -7.44 9.99 -1.97
C ALA A 153 -6.34 10.11 -0.90
N ILE A 154 -5.61 9.01 -0.63
CA ILE A 154 -4.47 8.98 0.31
C ILE A 154 -3.33 9.88 -0.19
N GLY A 155 -2.99 9.80 -1.49
CA GLY A 155 -1.99 10.67 -2.10
C GLY A 155 -2.34 12.15 -1.94
N GLY A 156 -3.54 12.53 -2.40
CA GLY A 156 -4.03 13.92 -2.32
C GLY A 156 -4.09 14.46 -0.89
N ALA A 157 -4.58 13.67 0.07
CA ALA A 157 -4.61 14.07 1.49
C ALA A 157 -3.20 14.31 2.04
N LEU A 158 -2.24 13.42 1.71
CA LEU A 158 -0.86 13.54 2.17
C LEU A 158 -0.15 14.75 1.56
N ALA A 159 -0.38 15.02 0.27
CA ALA A 159 0.15 16.20 -0.40
C ALA A 159 -0.44 17.51 0.14
N LEU A 160 -1.72 17.54 0.51
CA LEU A 160 -2.32 18.69 1.20
C LEU A 160 -1.68 18.93 2.58
N LEU A 161 -1.48 17.88 3.38
CA LEU A 161 -0.78 18.00 4.66
C LEU A 161 0.63 18.58 4.47
N VAL A 162 1.43 17.99 3.58
CA VAL A 162 2.79 18.47 3.30
C VAL A 162 2.79 19.91 2.76
N TYR A 163 1.84 20.26 1.88
CA TYR A 163 1.65 21.64 1.43
C TYR A 163 1.40 22.60 2.59
N PHE A 164 0.47 22.29 3.51
CA PHE A 164 0.17 23.15 4.64
C PHE A 164 1.34 23.26 5.64
N LEU A 165 2.10 22.19 5.86
CA LEU A 165 3.29 22.24 6.72
C LEU A 165 4.42 23.10 6.11
N LEU A 166 4.69 22.95 4.82
CA LEU A 166 5.63 23.80 4.08
C LEU A 166 5.18 25.27 4.04
N ARG A 167 3.89 25.50 3.76
CA ARG A 167 3.28 26.84 3.65
C ARG A 167 3.13 27.55 4.99
N GLY A 168 2.90 26.80 6.06
CA GLY A 168 2.83 27.29 7.44
C GLY A 168 4.20 27.47 8.10
N GLY A 169 5.30 27.18 7.41
CA GLY A 169 6.66 27.43 7.89
C GLY A 169 7.23 26.37 8.83
N LEU A 170 6.60 25.21 9.02
CA LEU A 170 7.14 24.15 9.89
C LEU A 170 8.52 23.63 9.40
N PHE A 171 8.80 23.79 8.11
CA PHE A 171 10.08 23.44 7.48
C PHE A 171 10.97 24.67 7.14
N ALA A 172 10.60 25.87 7.59
CA ALA A 172 11.29 27.12 7.24
C ALA A 172 12.49 27.40 8.17
N ASN A 173 13.58 26.65 7.97
CA ASN A 173 14.80 26.74 8.78
C ASN A 173 15.73 27.89 8.33
N GLY A 174 15.25 29.13 8.45
CA GLY A 174 16.05 30.36 8.31
C GLY A 174 16.11 30.97 6.90
N THR A 175 16.24 32.30 6.88
CA THR A 175 16.24 33.22 5.72
C THR A 175 14.92 33.39 4.97
N ASP A 176 14.39 34.62 5.05
CA ASP A 176 13.48 35.30 4.14
C ASP A 176 12.44 34.48 3.36
N GLY A 177 11.34 34.18 4.05
CA GLY A 177 10.00 34.28 3.49
C GLY A 177 9.68 33.37 2.31
N THR A 178 9.64 32.04 2.56
CA THR A 178 9.00 30.99 1.71
C THR A 178 8.67 31.45 0.28
N ALA A 179 9.71 31.60 -0.54
CA ALA A 179 9.54 31.91 -1.96
C ALA A 179 8.55 30.90 -2.54
N THR A 180 7.42 31.39 -3.04
CA THR A 180 6.24 30.55 -3.33
C THR A 180 6.43 29.84 -4.66
N ASN A 181 7.42 28.94 -4.71
CA ASN A 181 7.88 28.27 -5.92
C ASN A 181 6.92 27.13 -6.31
N PRO A 182 6.07 27.31 -7.34
CA PRO A 182 5.07 26.30 -7.70
C PRO A 182 5.71 24.98 -8.16
N TYR A 183 6.91 25.02 -8.75
CA TYR A 183 7.66 23.83 -9.15
C TYR A 183 8.07 22.98 -7.95
N GLY A 184 8.52 23.62 -6.85
CA GLY A 184 8.90 22.94 -5.62
C GLY A 184 7.70 22.27 -4.94
N PHE A 185 6.61 23.01 -4.77
CA PHE A 185 5.37 22.48 -4.18
C PHE A 185 4.76 21.33 -5.02
N ALA A 186 4.66 21.50 -6.35
CA ALA A 186 4.14 20.46 -7.23
C ALA A 186 5.05 19.21 -7.28
N GLY A 187 6.37 19.39 -7.30
CA GLY A 187 7.35 18.30 -7.30
C GLY A 187 7.27 17.45 -6.03
N ILE A 188 7.26 18.09 -4.85
CA ILE A 188 7.09 17.39 -3.57
C ILE A 188 5.72 16.71 -3.49
N ALA A 189 4.64 17.37 -3.93
CA ALA A 189 3.31 16.77 -3.97
C ALA A 189 3.24 15.51 -4.84
N GLY A 190 3.86 15.53 -6.03
CA GLY A 190 3.97 14.35 -6.90
C GLY A 190 4.72 13.19 -6.24
N LEU A 191 5.81 13.49 -5.53
CA LEU A 191 6.55 12.49 -4.74
C LEU A 191 5.71 11.94 -3.58
N CYS A 192 4.92 12.76 -2.88
CA CYS A 192 3.99 12.30 -1.84
C CYS A 192 2.92 11.35 -2.40
N GLY A 193 2.38 11.62 -3.59
CA GLY A 193 1.46 10.73 -4.29
C GLY A 193 2.08 9.39 -4.67
N LEU A 194 3.29 9.42 -5.25
CA LEU A 194 4.03 8.24 -5.71
C LEU A 194 4.54 7.36 -4.55
N PHE A 195 5.05 8.01 -3.49
CA PHE A 195 5.73 7.38 -2.37
C PHE A 195 5.00 7.64 -1.03
N SER A 196 3.67 7.50 -1.03
CA SER A 196 2.86 7.90 0.13
C SER A 196 3.20 7.17 1.43
N LYS A 197 3.75 5.94 1.36
CA LYS A 197 4.25 5.25 2.54
C LYS A 197 5.44 6.02 3.14
N GLN A 198 6.47 6.26 2.33
CA GLN A 198 7.68 6.97 2.72
C GLN A 198 7.38 8.39 3.21
N ALA A 199 6.46 9.09 2.55
CA ALA A 199 6.02 10.42 2.98
C ALA A 199 5.20 10.37 4.30
N THR A 200 4.40 9.33 4.55
CA THR A 200 3.74 9.13 5.85
C THR A 200 4.76 8.81 6.96
N ASP A 201 5.73 7.94 6.67
CA ASP A 201 6.79 7.60 7.61
C ASP A 201 7.67 8.83 7.93
N LYS A 202 7.93 9.71 6.95
CA LYS A 202 8.64 10.98 7.17
C LYS A 202 7.80 11.99 7.95
N LEU A 203 6.48 12.06 7.75
CA LEU A 203 5.60 12.88 8.59
C LEU A 203 5.57 12.40 10.04
N ARG A 204 5.69 11.09 10.29
CA ARG A 204 5.84 10.56 11.66
C ARG A 204 7.15 11.06 12.29
N GLU A 205 8.28 10.92 11.59
CA GLU A 205 9.59 11.42 12.08
C GLU A 205 9.55 12.93 12.40
N VAL A 206 8.88 13.73 11.55
CA VAL A 206 8.70 15.18 11.78
C VAL A 206 7.79 15.44 12.98
N PHE A 207 6.67 14.73 13.12
CA PHE A 207 5.76 14.83 14.26
C PHE A 207 6.47 14.49 15.57
N ASP A 208 7.18 13.37 15.60
CA ASP A 208 7.97 12.93 16.76
C ASP A 208 9.04 13.97 17.11
N THR A 209 9.75 14.52 16.11
CA THR A 209 10.76 15.58 16.32
C THR A 209 10.15 16.87 16.88
N VAL A 210 9.01 17.31 16.35
CA VAL A 210 8.34 18.57 16.72
C VAL A 210 7.67 18.49 18.09
N LEU A 211 7.22 17.30 18.49
CA LEU A 211 6.55 17.06 19.78
C LEU A 211 7.43 16.34 20.82
N THR A 212 8.71 16.09 20.52
CA THR A 212 9.67 15.57 21.50
C THR A 212 9.76 16.52 22.69
N THR A 213 9.48 16.00 23.88
CA THR A 213 9.72 16.72 25.13
C THR A 213 11.22 16.80 25.42
N ARG A 214 11.65 17.90 26.04
CA ARG A 214 13.01 18.04 26.58
C ARG A 214 13.30 16.90 27.57
N ASP A 215 14.55 16.44 27.62
CA ASP A 215 15.05 15.49 28.62
C ASP A 215 14.66 15.91 30.05
N GLY A 216 13.92 15.05 30.75
CA GLY A 216 13.43 15.30 32.11
C GLY A 216 12.17 16.17 32.22
N ALA A 217 11.39 16.32 31.15
CA ALA A 217 10.06 16.94 31.16
C ALA A 217 8.95 15.91 30.86
N GLY A 218 7.70 16.22 31.20
CA GLY A 218 6.54 15.36 30.95
C GLY A 218 6.42 14.22 31.96
N ASP A 219 6.25 12.98 31.52
CA ASP A 219 6.18 11.83 32.44
C ASP A 219 7.47 11.63 33.23
N ASP A 220 8.61 12.17 32.77
CA ASP A 220 9.84 12.10 33.56
C ASP A 220 9.91 13.06 34.74
N GLU A 221 9.09 14.12 34.72
CA GLU A 221 8.92 15.13 35.77
C GLU A 221 7.90 14.69 36.85
N ARG A 222 7.26 13.53 36.66
CA ARG A 222 6.33 12.94 37.63
C ARG A 222 7.08 12.21 38.75
N ASP A 223 6.91 12.68 39.97
CA ASP A 223 7.42 12.02 41.18
C ASP A 223 6.65 10.73 41.56
N ASP A 224 5.45 10.52 41.00
CA ASP A 224 4.50 9.45 41.37
C ASP A 224 4.59 8.17 40.52
N LYS A 225 5.78 7.85 39.98
CA LYS A 225 6.00 6.67 39.12
C LYS A 225 5.76 5.36 39.88
N ILE A 226 4.70 4.63 39.52
CA ILE A 226 4.42 3.28 40.02
C ILE A 226 5.53 2.34 39.51
N GLN A 227 6.33 1.78 40.43
CA GLN A 227 7.37 0.82 40.05
C GLN A 227 6.75 -0.49 39.51
N PRO A 228 7.30 -1.10 38.45
CA PRO A 228 6.88 -2.41 37.98
C PRO A 228 7.14 -3.48 39.04
N VAL A 229 6.11 -3.87 39.79
CA VAL A 229 6.18 -5.02 40.68
C VAL A 229 6.27 -6.27 39.83
N ALA A 230 7.41 -6.97 39.87
CA ALA A 230 7.61 -8.21 39.14
C ALA A 230 6.52 -9.23 39.54
N PRO A 231 5.86 -9.90 38.57
CA PRO A 231 4.78 -10.84 38.89
C PRO A 231 5.33 -12.02 39.69
N THR A 232 4.92 -12.10 40.97
CA THR A 232 5.24 -13.24 41.82
C THR A 232 4.43 -14.44 41.33
N SER A 233 5.08 -15.35 40.59
CA SER A 233 4.46 -16.59 40.15
C SER A 233 3.98 -17.40 41.36
N PRO A 234 2.71 -17.88 41.38
CA PRO A 234 2.23 -18.69 42.48
C PRO A 234 2.98 -20.03 42.52
N ALA A 235 3.32 -20.48 43.73
CA ALA A 235 4.13 -21.68 43.94
C ALA A 235 3.46 -22.94 43.37
N THR A 236 4.26 -23.77 42.68
CA THR A 236 3.81 -25.04 42.10
C THR A 236 3.34 -26.02 43.18
N ALA A 237 2.05 -26.36 43.18
CA ALA A 237 1.51 -27.43 44.01
C ALA A 237 2.05 -28.80 43.55
N THR A 238 2.61 -29.57 44.47
CA THR A 238 3.19 -30.89 44.21
C THR A 238 2.09 -31.95 44.04
N PRO A 239 2.14 -32.84 43.01
CA PRO A 239 1.15 -33.90 42.86
C PRO A 239 1.40 -35.06 43.85
N THR A 240 0.33 -35.53 44.49
CA THR A 240 0.34 -36.71 45.37
C THR A 240 0.26 -38.01 44.53
N PRO A 241 1.00 -39.09 44.87
CA PRO A 241 0.98 -40.33 44.08
C PRO A 241 -0.26 -41.19 44.32
N ALA A 242 -0.67 -41.94 43.28
CA ALA A 242 -1.82 -42.85 43.30
C ALA A 242 -1.55 -44.19 44.02
N THR A 243 -2.61 -44.94 44.32
CA THR A 243 -2.57 -46.29 44.92
C THR A 243 -3.63 -47.19 44.22
N PRO A 244 -3.39 -48.50 44.00
CA PRO A 244 -3.97 -49.23 42.87
C PRO A 244 -5.18 -50.15 43.18
N ALA A 245 -5.77 -50.70 42.12
CA ALA A 245 -6.99 -51.53 42.13
C ALA A 245 -6.73 -53.06 42.04
N PRO A 246 -7.73 -53.86 42.47
CA PRO A 246 -8.12 -55.14 41.85
C PRO A 246 -9.68 -55.29 41.74
N THR A 247 -10.35 -56.18 40.98
CA THR A 247 -10.04 -57.04 39.80
C THR A 247 -11.39 -57.47 39.16
N ALA A 248 -11.40 -58.00 37.92
CA ALA A 248 -12.60 -58.39 37.14
C ALA A 248 -13.21 -59.78 37.54
N PRO A 249 -14.34 -60.31 36.97
CA PRO A 249 -14.45 -60.68 35.53
C PRO A 249 -15.85 -60.68 34.79
N VAL A 250 -15.79 -60.50 33.46
CA VAL A 250 -16.52 -61.20 32.35
C VAL A 250 -18.07 -61.21 32.18
N ALA A 251 -18.52 -60.50 31.12
CA ALA A 251 -19.51 -60.77 30.05
C ALA A 251 -20.85 -61.55 30.22
N ALA A 252 -21.94 -60.97 29.67
CA ALA A 252 -23.13 -61.66 29.09
C ALA A 252 -23.91 -60.76 28.08
N LEU A 253 -24.81 -61.36 27.27
CA LEU A 253 -25.49 -60.81 26.06
C LEU A 253 -26.80 -60.01 26.32
N PRO A 254 -27.38 -59.30 25.31
CA PRO A 254 -28.53 -58.37 25.46
C PRO A 254 -29.93 -58.93 25.08
N LEU A 255 -30.97 -58.07 25.24
CA LEU A 255 -32.43 -58.17 24.88
C LEU A 255 -33.36 -58.81 25.95
N PRO A 256 -34.69 -58.49 25.98
CA PRO A 256 -35.51 -57.80 24.97
C PRO A 256 -36.33 -56.55 25.42
N GLU A 257 -36.96 -55.93 24.42
CA GLU A 257 -37.94 -54.81 24.49
C GLU A 257 -39.33 -55.28 25.01
N PRO A 258 -40.25 -54.35 25.38
CA PRO A 258 -41.47 -54.26 24.56
C PRO A 258 -42.16 -52.88 24.41
N ALA A 259 -42.67 -52.64 23.20
CA ALA A 259 -44.01 -52.10 22.85
C ALA A 259 -44.24 -50.57 22.82
N ASP A 260 -44.26 -50.06 21.59
CA ASP A 260 -45.01 -48.88 21.10
C ASP A 260 -46.55 -49.08 21.24
N PRO A 261 -47.36 -48.00 21.28
CA PRO A 261 -48.17 -47.79 20.07
C PRO A 261 -48.39 -46.32 19.61
N ALA A 262 -48.26 -46.17 18.29
CA ALA A 262 -49.10 -45.38 17.38
C ALA A 262 -48.63 -43.96 16.98
N GLN A 263 -47.93 -43.91 15.84
CA GLN A 263 -47.95 -42.75 14.91
C GLN A 263 -49.24 -42.72 14.07
N PRO A 264 -49.49 -41.62 13.32
CA PRO A 264 -49.64 -41.79 11.87
C PRO A 264 -48.66 -40.93 11.04
N VAL A 265 -48.16 -41.53 9.97
CA VAL A 265 -47.24 -40.95 8.97
C VAL A 265 -48.01 -40.21 7.87
N ILE A 266 -47.48 -39.08 7.39
CA ILE A 266 -47.99 -38.38 6.19
C ILE A 266 -47.34 -38.99 4.93
N PRO A 267 -48.10 -39.43 3.90
CA PRO A 267 -47.54 -40.05 2.70
C PRO A 267 -46.74 -39.09 1.81
N GLN A 268 -45.63 -39.57 1.23
CA GLN A 268 -44.92 -38.90 0.14
C GLN A 268 -45.56 -39.21 -1.22
N GLN A 269 -45.46 -38.26 -2.16
CA GLN A 269 -46.04 -38.36 -3.50
C GLN A 269 -44.94 -38.65 -4.55
N PRO A 270 -45.07 -39.66 -5.44
CA PRO A 270 -44.01 -40.02 -6.39
C PRO A 270 -43.92 -39.08 -7.60
N SER A 271 -42.71 -38.94 -8.14
CA SER A 271 -42.42 -38.27 -9.42
C SER A 271 -42.45 -39.27 -10.58
N THR A 272 -43.08 -38.91 -11.70
CA THR A 272 -43.06 -39.68 -12.95
C THR A 272 -42.74 -38.79 -14.14
N ALA A 273 -41.66 -39.11 -14.87
CA ALA A 273 -41.38 -38.58 -16.20
C ALA A 273 -42.09 -39.43 -17.28
N PRO A 274 -42.33 -38.90 -18.49
CA PRO A 274 -42.67 -39.70 -19.67
C PRO A 274 -41.50 -39.77 -20.67
N ASP A 275 -41.20 -40.98 -21.14
CA ASP A 275 -40.42 -41.22 -22.36
C ASP A 275 -41.31 -41.14 -23.61
N GLY A 276 -40.68 -40.89 -24.76
CA GLY A 276 -41.34 -40.40 -25.97
C GLY A 276 -42.14 -41.39 -26.84
N THR A 277 -42.81 -40.76 -27.81
CA THR A 277 -43.02 -41.24 -29.20
C THR A 277 -42.91 -40.05 -30.14
#